data_AF-F2E0L7-F1
#
_entry.id   AF-F2E0L7-F1
#
_cell.length_a   1.000
_cell.length_b   1.000
_cell.length_c   1.000
_cell.angle_alpha   90.00
_cell.angle_beta   90.00
_cell.angle_gamma   90.00
#
_symmetry.space_group_name_H-M   'P 1'
#
loop_
_entity.id
_entity.type
_entity.pdbx_description
1 polymer ?
#
loop_
_entity_poly.entity_id
_entity_poly.type
_entity_poly.pdbx_seq_one_letter_code
_entity_poly.pdbx_strand_id
1 'polypeptide(L)'
;MAAQQSQGIQTLLEAEKEAAKIVQKARTYRTQKLKDARNEASKEIEQLKANKEKEFADFQKQHEGSTNSSQTTVDKETEERLGELNKAFEANRDQVISKLLDRVVDVKTELHRNLQLQQKA
;
A
#
# COMPACT_ATOMS: atom_id res chain seq x y z
N MET A 1 -71.97 -52.05 19.38
CA MET A 1 -70.65 -52.25 18.74
C MET A 1 -70.25 -51.15 17.73
N ALA A 2 -71.13 -50.21 17.33
CA ALA A 2 -70.77 -49.12 16.39
C ALA A 2 -70.00 -47.94 17.03
N ALA A 3 -70.24 -47.62 18.31
CA ALA A 3 -69.59 -46.49 19.00
C ALA A 3 -68.09 -46.70 19.28
N GLN A 4 -67.61 -47.94 19.29
CA GLN A 4 -66.21 -48.28 19.55
C GLN A 4 -65.35 -48.14 18.28
N GLN A 5 -65.97 -48.28 17.10
CA GLN A 5 -65.34 -48.03 15.80
C GLN A 5 -65.15 -46.53 15.53
N SER A 6 -66.10 -45.67 15.91
CA SER A 6 -65.94 -44.21 15.73
C SER A 6 -64.83 -43.61 16.59
N GLN A 7 -64.60 -44.17 17.78
CA GLN A 7 -63.62 -43.66 18.74
C GLN A 7 -62.18 -44.01 18.38
N GLY A 8 -61.95 -45.18 17.77
CA GLY A 8 -60.65 -45.54 17.21
C GLY A 8 -60.26 -44.69 15.99
N ILE A 9 -61.24 -44.37 15.13
CA ILE A 9 -61.01 -43.51 13.96
C ILE A 9 -60.66 -42.06 14.40
N GLN A 10 -61.33 -41.55 15.44
CA GLN A 10 -61.03 -40.21 15.97
C GLN A 10 -59.63 -40.09 16.57
N THR A 11 -59.18 -41.11 17.31
CA THR A 11 -57.80 -41.13 17.86
C THR A 11 -56.75 -41.21 16.75
N LEU A 12 -57.00 -41.96 15.68
CA LEU A 12 -56.10 -41.98 14.52
C LEU A 12 -56.05 -40.64 13.79
N LEU A 13 -57.18 -39.96 13.62
CA LEU A 13 -57.24 -38.62 13.02
C LEU A 13 -56.51 -37.55 13.87
N GLU A 14 -56.58 -37.65 15.21
CA GLU A 14 -55.81 -36.78 16.09
C GLU A 14 -54.31 -37.05 15.99
N ALA A 15 -53.91 -38.32 16.00
CA ALA A 15 -52.51 -38.71 15.83
C ALA A 15 -51.94 -38.24 14.47
N GLU A 16 -52.74 -38.31 13.40
CA GLU A 16 -52.35 -37.81 12.07
C GLU A 16 -52.15 -36.27 12.08
N LYS A 17 -53.05 -35.54 12.74
CA LYS A 17 -52.90 -34.07 12.92
C LYS A 17 -51.66 -33.72 13.74
N GLU A 18 -51.35 -34.47 14.80
CA GLU A 18 -50.15 -34.25 15.60
C GLU A 18 -48.88 -34.56 14.82
N ALA A 19 -48.83 -35.67 14.09
CA ALA A 19 -47.72 -36.01 13.22
C ALA A 19 -47.49 -34.93 12.14
N ALA A 20 -48.56 -34.45 11.51
CA ALA A 20 -48.49 -33.36 10.53
C ALA A 20 -47.92 -32.07 11.14
N LYS A 21 -48.36 -31.71 12.36
CA LYS A 21 -47.82 -30.55 13.10
C LYS A 21 -46.34 -30.72 13.42
N ILE A 22 -45.90 -31.91 13.81
CA ILE A 22 -44.48 -32.19 14.11
C ILE A 22 -43.63 -32.00 12.85
N VAL A 23 -44.06 -32.54 11.71
CA VAL A 23 -43.35 -32.39 10.44
C VAL A 23 -43.32 -30.93 9.98
N GLN A 24 -44.42 -30.19 10.14
CA GLN A 24 -44.47 -28.76 9.78
C GLN A 24 -43.55 -27.92 10.67
N LYS A 25 -43.50 -28.20 11.98
CA LYS A 25 -42.53 -27.57 12.90
C LYS A 25 -41.08 -27.88 12.50
N ALA A 26 -40.77 -29.12 12.14
CA ALA A 26 -39.43 -29.49 11.69
C ALA A 26 -39.03 -28.75 10.39
N ARG A 27 -39.95 -28.64 9.42
CA ARG A 27 -39.72 -27.89 8.17
C ARG A 27 -39.49 -26.40 8.40
N THR A 28 -40.33 -25.78 9.23
CA THR A 28 -40.18 -24.35 9.57
C THR A 28 -38.89 -24.09 10.34
N TYR A 29 -38.54 -24.94 11.30
CA TYR A 29 -37.26 -24.87 12.02
C TYR A 29 -36.05 -24.97 11.07
N ARG A 30 -36.07 -25.91 10.13
CA ARG A 30 -35.01 -26.03 9.11
C ARG A 30 -34.87 -24.76 8.27
N THR A 31 -35.99 -24.21 7.78
CA THR A 31 -35.96 -22.97 6.99
C THR A 31 -35.48 -21.79 7.81
N GLN A 32 -35.86 -21.71 9.09
CA GLN A 32 -35.38 -20.68 10.00
C GLN A 32 -33.88 -20.79 10.21
N LYS A 33 -33.36 -21.99 10.51
CA LYS A 33 -31.91 -22.22 10.68
C LYS A 33 -31.10 -21.85 9.44
N LEU A 34 -31.62 -22.13 8.24
CA LEU A 34 -30.96 -21.71 7.00
C LEU A 34 -30.93 -20.19 6.82
N LYS A 35 -31.99 -19.48 7.23
CA LYS A 35 -32.02 -18.01 7.21
C LYS A 35 -31.08 -17.42 8.25
N ASP A 36 -31.08 -17.96 9.45
CA ASP A 36 -30.21 -17.49 10.54
C ASP A 36 -28.74 -17.64 10.15
N ALA A 37 -28.34 -18.80 9.59
CA ALA A 37 -26.99 -19.03 9.10
C ALA A 37 -26.56 -18.04 8.01
N ARG A 38 -27.47 -17.70 7.07
CA ARG A 38 -27.20 -16.68 6.05
C ARG A 38 -27.02 -15.30 6.66
N ASN A 39 -27.90 -14.92 7.58
CA ASN A 39 -27.84 -13.62 8.25
C ASN A 39 -26.58 -13.48 9.11
N GLU A 40 -26.17 -14.55 9.79
CA GLU A 40 -24.95 -14.59 10.60
C GLU A 40 -23.70 -14.45 9.73
N ALA A 41 -23.62 -15.20 8.62
CA ALA A 41 -22.54 -15.04 7.64
C ALA A 41 -22.47 -13.62 7.05
N SER A 42 -23.62 -13.02 6.71
CA SER A 42 -23.67 -11.63 6.24
C SER A 42 -23.15 -10.64 7.28
N LYS A 43 -23.53 -10.81 8.55
CA LYS A 43 -23.02 -9.97 9.65
C LYS A 43 -21.52 -10.12 9.84
N GLU A 44 -20.98 -11.34 9.78
CA GLU A 44 -19.54 -11.57 9.87
C GLU A 44 -18.80 -10.91 8.71
N ILE A 45 -19.31 -11.01 7.48
CA ILE A 45 -18.73 -10.34 6.31
C ILE A 45 -18.71 -8.82 6.50
N GLU A 46 -19.80 -8.23 6.98
CA GLU A 46 -19.87 -6.78 7.24
C GLU A 46 -18.86 -6.34 8.31
N GLN A 47 -18.74 -7.10 9.40
CA GLN A 47 -17.76 -6.83 10.45
C GLN A 47 -16.32 -6.93 9.92
N LEU A 48 -16.02 -7.97 9.14
CA LEU A 48 -14.70 -8.18 8.55
C LEU A 48 -14.35 -7.05 7.58
N LYS A 49 -15.32 -6.63 6.75
CA LYS A 49 -15.16 -5.48 5.86
C LYS A 49 -14.89 -4.20 6.65
N ALA A 50 -15.67 -3.91 7.68
CA ALA A 50 -15.48 -2.72 8.52
C ALA A 50 -14.10 -2.73 9.22
N ASN A 51 -13.64 -3.88 9.69
CA ASN A 51 -12.31 -4.02 10.30
C ASN A 51 -11.20 -3.79 9.28
N LYS A 52 -11.31 -4.39 8.08
CA LYS A 52 -10.33 -4.20 7.00
C LYS A 52 -10.28 -2.77 6.49
N GLU A 53 -11.42 -2.10 6.44
CA GLU A 53 -11.49 -0.70 6.01
C GLU A 53 -10.88 0.24 7.06
N LYS A 54 -11.04 -0.06 8.35
CA LYS A 54 -10.31 0.64 9.43
C LYS A 54 -8.80 0.40 9.34
N GLU A 55 -8.36 -0.85 9.21
CA GLU A 55 -6.94 -1.20 9.04
C GLU A 55 -6.34 -0.47 7.83
N PHE A 56 -7.07 -0.43 6.71
CA PHE A 56 -6.66 0.28 5.50
C PHE A 56 -6.57 1.79 5.72
N ALA A 57 -7.57 2.40 6.36
CA ALA A 57 -7.56 3.83 6.64
C ALA A 57 -6.43 4.23 7.60
N ASP A 58 -6.14 3.41 8.62
CA ASP A 58 -5.04 3.64 9.54
C ASP A 58 -3.68 3.47 8.84
N PHE A 59 -3.54 2.44 8.00
CA PHE A 59 -2.36 2.24 7.18
C PHE A 59 -2.13 3.41 6.22
N GLN A 60 -3.20 3.89 5.57
CA GLN A 60 -3.17 5.05 4.69
C GLN A 60 -2.71 6.29 5.45
N LYS A 61 -3.31 6.60 6.60
CA LYS A 61 -2.90 7.76 7.42
C LYS A 61 -1.44 7.69 7.86
N GLN A 62 -0.96 6.50 8.24
CA GLN A 62 0.44 6.32 8.63
C GLN A 62 1.39 6.53 7.45
N HIS A 63 1.02 6.11 6.24
CA HIS A 63 1.88 6.19 5.06
C HIS A 63 1.74 7.51 4.28
N GLU A 64 0.58 8.18 4.33
CA GLU A 64 0.41 9.52 3.74
C GLU A 64 1.37 10.54 4.36
N GLY A 65 1.68 10.41 5.65
CA GLY A 65 2.68 11.26 6.33
C GLY A 65 4.14 10.90 6.02
N SER A 66 4.42 9.67 5.58
CA SER A 66 5.79 9.16 5.37
C SER A 66 6.51 9.85 4.21
N THR A 67 5.75 10.24 3.17
CA THR A 67 6.30 11.00 2.03
C THR A 67 6.87 12.34 2.48
N ASN A 68 6.18 13.04 3.38
CA ASN A 68 6.63 14.34 3.89
C ASN A 68 7.87 14.21 4.79
N SER A 69 7.94 13.17 5.65
CA SER A 69 9.15 12.93 6.44
C SER A 69 10.36 12.58 5.57
N SER A 70 10.14 11.83 4.49
CA SER A 70 11.21 11.48 3.55
C SER A 70 11.72 12.72 2.81
N GLN A 71 10.80 13.57 2.33
CA GLN A 71 11.13 14.82 1.66
C GLN A 71 11.96 15.74 2.56
N THR A 72 11.52 15.99 3.80
CA THR A 72 12.26 16.84 4.74
C THR A 72 13.65 16.30 5.11
N THR A 73 13.84 14.98 5.10
CA THR A 73 15.16 14.38 5.35
C THR A 73 16.09 14.58 4.15
N VAL A 74 15.56 14.37 2.94
CA VAL A 74 16.30 14.61 1.68
C VAL A 74 16.66 16.08 1.53
N ASP A 75 15.73 17.00 1.84
CA ASP A 75 15.97 18.43 1.75
C ASP A 75 17.11 18.86 2.70
N LYS A 76 17.11 18.36 3.96
CA LYS A 76 18.20 18.60 4.91
C LYS A 76 19.55 18.06 4.44
N GLU A 77 19.59 16.81 3.96
CA GLU A 77 20.83 16.24 3.44
C GLU A 77 21.34 17.04 2.22
N THR A 78 20.42 17.50 1.37
CA THR A 78 20.76 18.32 0.20
C THR A 78 21.34 19.67 0.62
N GLU A 79 20.75 20.34 1.61
CA GLU A 79 21.28 21.59 2.18
C GLU A 79 22.66 21.41 2.79
N GLU A 80 22.88 20.32 3.54
CA GLU A 80 24.18 19.97 4.12
C GLU A 80 25.23 19.76 3.03
N ARG A 81 24.93 18.96 2.00
CA ARG A 81 25.86 18.72 0.89
C ARG A 81 26.14 19.97 0.06
N LEU A 82 25.15 20.83 -0.16
CA LEU A 82 25.37 22.13 -0.79
C LEU A 82 26.29 23.02 0.05
N GLY A 83 26.13 23.00 1.38
CA GLY A 83 27.01 23.69 2.30
C GLY A 83 28.46 23.20 2.22
N GLU A 84 28.66 21.88 2.19
CA GLU A 84 29.99 21.27 2.02
C GLU A 84 30.62 21.62 0.67
N LEU A 85 29.83 21.54 -0.42
CA LEU A 85 30.29 21.87 -1.76
C LEU A 85 30.72 23.34 -1.87
N ASN A 86 29.94 24.26 -1.30
CA ASN A 86 30.28 25.69 -1.30
C ASN A 86 31.57 25.97 -0.51
N LYS A 87 31.75 25.34 0.66
CA LYS A 87 33.01 25.45 1.43
C LYS A 87 34.20 24.90 0.64
N ALA A 88 34.04 23.75 0.00
CA ALA A 88 35.09 23.16 -0.83
C ALA A 88 35.41 24.04 -2.05
N PHE A 89 34.40 24.68 -2.65
CA PHE A 89 34.57 25.64 -3.73
C PHE A 89 35.36 26.86 -3.25
N GLU A 90 34.95 27.51 -2.16
CA GLU A 90 35.63 28.69 -1.61
C GLU A 90 37.09 28.40 -1.26
N ALA A 91 37.37 27.26 -0.63
CA ALA A 91 38.74 26.87 -0.26
C ALA A 91 39.66 26.67 -1.47
N ASN A 92 39.14 26.18 -2.59
CA ASN A 92 39.93 25.87 -3.79
C ASN A 92 39.90 26.96 -4.85
N ARG A 93 38.95 27.90 -4.78
CA ARG A 93 38.71 28.93 -5.79
C ARG A 93 39.96 29.70 -6.14
N ASP A 94 40.65 30.28 -5.16
CA ASP A 94 41.80 31.15 -5.39
C ASP A 94 42.98 30.38 -5.98
N GLN A 95 43.20 29.13 -5.53
CA GLN A 95 44.25 28.27 -6.06
C GLN A 95 44.00 27.92 -7.54
N VAL A 96 42.75 27.62 -7.90
CA VAL A 96 42.37 27.31 -9.29
C VAL A 96 42.49 28.55 -10.18
N ILE A 97 42.07 29.73 -9.69
CA ILE A 97 42.21 31.00 -10.43
C ILE A 97 43.69 31.31 -10.69
N SER A 98 44.55 31.20 -9.67
CA SER A 98 46.00 31.43 -9.85
C SER A 98 46.58 30.48 -10.91
N LYS A 99 46.31 29.17 -10.80
CA LYS A 99 46.79 28.17 -11.78
C LYS A 99 46.31 28.45 -13.21
N LEU A 100 45.06 28.88 -13.37
CA LEU A 100 44.51 29.27 -14.68
C LEU A 100 45.22 30.49 -15.24
N LEU A 101 45.40 31.55 -14.44
CA LEU A 101 46.08 32.77 -14.86
C LEU A 101 47.55 32.52 -15.20
N ASP A 102 48.27 31.80 -14.34
CA ASP A 102 49.68 31.44 -14.56
C ASP A 102 49.85 30.71 -15.90
N ARG A 103 48.94 29.77 -16.21
CA ARG A 103 49.01 29.00 -17.46
C ARG A 103 48.62 29.81 -18.70
N VAL A 104 47.71 30.77 -18.56
CA VAL A 104 47.28 31.65 -19.67
C VAL A 104 48.35 32.68 -20.00
N VAL A 105 49.09 33.17 -18.99
CA VAL A 105 50.18 34.14 -19.18
C VAL A 105 51.48 33.47 -19.66
N ASP A 106 51.68 32.17 -19.43
CA ASP A 106 52.81 31.37 -19.92
C ASP A 106 52.73 31.10 -21.44
N VAL A 107 53.13 32.10 -22.23
CA VAL A 107 53.20 31.99 -23.70
C VAL A 107 54.52 31.31 -24.10
N LYS A 108 54.43 30.00 -24.40
CA LYS A 108 55.53 29.24 -24.99
C LYS A 108 55.53 29.37 -26.51
N THR A 109 56.37 30.27 -27.01
CA THR A 109 56.60 30.40 -28.46
C THR A 109 57.56 29.31 -28.93
N GLU A 110 57.01 28.16 -29.31
CA GLU A 110 57.78 27.09 -29.93
C GLU A 110 57.62 27.15 -31.46
N LEU A 111 58.74 26.95 -32.18
CA LEU A 111 58.70 26.80 -33.62
C LEU A 111 57.91 25.53 -33.94
N HIS A 112 57.01 25.62 -34.91
CA HIS A 112 56.22 24.48 -35.34
C HIS A 112 57.16 23.32 -35.70
N ARG A 113 56.83 22.11 -35.24
CA ARG A 113 57.68 20.90 -35.30
C ARG A 113 58.28 20.60 -36.69
N ASN A 114 57.65 21.11 -37.76
CA ASN A 114 58.04 20.86 -39.15
C ASN A 114 58.83 22.01 -39.80
N LEU A 115 59.24 23.04 -39.06
CA LEU A 115 60.01 24.14 -39.64
C LEU A 115 61.41 23.64 -40.05
N GLN A 116 61.71 23.68 -41.34
CA GLN A 116 63.04 23.45 -41.89
C GLN A 116 63.67 24.80 -42.24
N LEU A 117 64.75 25.18 -41.54
CA LEU A 117 65.55 26.35 -41.88
C LEU A 117 66.32 26.03 -43.16
N GLN A 118 65.91 26.58 -44.30
CA GLN A 118 66.73 26.53 -45.51
C GLN A 118 67.98 27.38 -45.26
N GLN A 119 69.12 26.72 -45.09
CA GLN A 119 70.42 27.39 -45.07
C GLN A 119 70.66 28.02 -46.44
N LYS A 120 70.78 29.35 -46.48
CA LYS A 120 71.14 30.08 -47.70
C LYS A 120 72.66 30.13 -47.84
N ALA A 121 73.09 29.73 -49.04
CA ALA A 121 74.41 29.74 -49.66
C ALA A 121 75.36 28.62 -49.24
#